data_AF-A0A7S4PDH1-F1
#
_entry.id   AF-A0A7S4PDH1-F1
#
_cell.length_a   1.000
_cell.length_b   1.000
_cell.length_c   1.000
_cell.angle_alpha   90.00
_cell.angle_beta   90.00
_cell.angle_gamma   90.00
#
_symmetry.space_group_name_H-M   'P 1'
#
loop_
_entity.id
_entity.type
_entity.pdbx_description
1 polymer ?
#
loop_
_entity_poly.entity_id
_entity_poly.type
_entity_poly.pdbx_seq_one_letter_code
_entity_poly.pdbx_strand_id
1 'polypeptide(L)'
;AAMKRLNLAENTFSGSVDLTRLPKGMRNLQLKKNALSGTLDLTQLPEGFKVLSLSKNDFEGETDFSALPESMQSLGVARTKLSGTVVARWGLVVTVEKSNVQWKREKTKRRPRRERS
;
A
#
# COMPACT_ATOMS: atom_id res chain seq x y z
N ALA A 1 24.06 2.88 -10.11
CA ALA A 1 22.83 3.69 -9.88
C ALA A 1 21.73 2.79 -9.33
N ALA A 2 21.00 3.19 -8.28
CA ALA A 2 19.92 2.39 -7.71
C ALA A 2 18.60 2.57 -8.50
N MET A 3 17.84 1.50 -8.68
CA MET A 3 16.56 1.51 -9.41
C MET A 3 15.50 2.31 -8.64
N LYS A 4 14.83 3.25 -9.33
CA LYS A 4 13.79 4.11 -8.73
C LYS A 4 12.36 3.70 -9.10
N ARG A 5 12.18 3.08 -10.26
CA ARG A 5 10.88 2.68 -10.79
C ARG A 5 11.00 1.31 -11.42
N LEU A 6 10.04 0.44 -11.12
CA LEU A 6 9.96 -0.88 -11.70
C LEU A 6 8.51 -1.15 -12.12
N ASN A 7 8.33 -1.52 -13.37
CA ASN A 7 7.04 -1.92 -13.91
C ASN A 7 7.11 -3.35 -14.44
N LEU A 8 6.43 -4.26 -13.75
CA LEU A 8 6.29 -5.67 -14.09
C LEU A 8 4.81 -6.04 -14.28
N ALA A 9 3.95 -5.05 -14.51
CA ALA A 9 2.53 -5.25 -14.67
C ALA A 9 2.21 -6.09 -15.92
N GLU A 10 1.11 -6.83 -15.87
CA GLU A 10 0.54 -7.55 -17.02
C GLU A 10 1.46 -8.67 -17.54
N ASN A 11 2.00 -9.46 -16.61
CA ASN A 11 2.79 -10.65 -16.91
C ASN A 11 2.16 -11.88 -16.24
N THR A 12 2.86 -13.01 -16.32
CA THR A 12 2.48 -14.27 -15.67
C THR A 12 3.42 -14.59 -14.50
N PHE A 13 4.00 -13.58 -13.85
CA PHE A 13 4.85 -13.82 -12.69
C PHE A 13 4.06 -14.44 -11.56
N SER A 14 4.67 -15.40 -10.87
CA SER A 14 4.06 -16.15 -9.77
C SER A 14 5.02 -16.27 -8.59
N GLY A 15 4.51 -16.75 -7.47
CA GLY A 15 5.27 -16.83 -6.22
C GLY A 15 5.15 -15.57 -5.38
N SER A 16 5.98 -15.46 -4.34
CA SER A 16 5.92 -14.38 -3.35
C SER A 16 6.84 -13.22 -3.68
N VAL A 17 6.56 -12.08 -3.05
CA VAL A 17 7.36 -10.85 -3.20
C VAL A 17 7.76 -10.35 -1.83
N ASP A 18 9.06 -10.20 -1.61
CA ASP A 18 9.60 -9.56 -0.42
C ASP A 18 9.77 -8.05 -0.65
N LEU A 19 8.84 -7.26 -0.09
CA LEU A 19 8.86 -5.81 -0.16
C LEU A 19 9.76 -5.15 0.90
N THR A 20 10.35 -5.93 1.81
CA THR A 20 11.22 -5.40 2.88
C THR A 20 12.63 -5.08 2.40
N ARG A 21 13.02 -5.64 1.24
CA ARG A 21 14.37 -5.50 0.67
C ARG A 21 14.43 -4.56 -0.54
N LEU A 22 13.45 -3.68 -0.68
CA LEU A 22 13.43 -2.73 -1.79
C LEU A 22 14.61 -1.74 -1.69
N PRO A 23 15.20 -1.34 -2.84
CA PRO A 23 16.24 -0.31 -2.84
C PRO A 23 15.75 0.98 -2.17
N LYS A 24 16.59 1.61 -1.33
CA LYS A 24 16.26 2.86 -0.62
C LYS A 24 15.76 3.99 -1.54
N GLY A 25 16.19 3.99 -2.81
CA GLY A 25 15.78 4.98 -3.81
C GLY A 25 14.50 4.65 -4.56
N MET A 26 13.86 3.51 -4.31
CA MET A 26 12.66 3.07 -5.03
C MET A 26 11.45 3.94 -4.66
N ARG A 27 10.69 4.32 -5.69
CA ARG A 27 9.54 5.21 -5.59
C ARG A 27 8.27 4.61 -6.17
N ASN A 28 8.39 3.75 -7.18
CA ASN A 28 7.24 3.22 -7.90
C ASN A 28 7.44 1.74 -8.19
N LEU A 29 6.46 0.92 -7.80
CA LEU A 29 6.41 -0.50 -8.11
C LEU A 29 5.03 -0.85 -8.66
N GLN A 30 4.99 -1.37 -9.88
CA GLN A 30 3.78 -1.86 -10.53
C GLN A 30 3.88 -3.37 -10.71
N LEU A 31 3.06 -4.12 -9.98
CA LEU A 31 2.97 -5.57 -10.03
C LEU A 31 1.58 -6.05 -10.49
N LYS A 32 0.69 -5.13 -10.85
CA LYS A 32 -0.71 -5.44 -11.17
C LYS A 32 -0.84 -6.48 -12.29
N LYS A 33 -1.92 -7.26 -12.27
CA LYS A 33 -2.22 -8.30 -13.29
C LYS A 33 -1.06 -9.29 -13.44
N ASN A 34 -0.78 -10.02 -12.38
CA ASN A 34 0.12 -11.18 -12.37
C ASN A 34 -0.57 -12.32 -11.58
N ALA A 35 0.16 -13.42 -11.36
CA ALA A 35 -0.24 -14.54 -10.51
C ALA A 35 0.60 -14.58 -9.21
N LEU A 36 1.06 -13.42 -8.72
CA LEU A 36 1.83 -13.32 -7.50
C LEU A 36 0.95 -13.62 -6.29
N SER A 37 1.49 -14.27 -5.28
CA SER A 37 0.76 -14.80 -4.14
C SER A 37 1.54 -14.68 -2.84
N GLY A 38 0.93 -15.09 -1.73
CA GLY A 38 1.52 -15.04 -0.40
C GLY A 38 1.23 -13.74 0.34
N THR A 39 1.85 -13.60 1.51
CA THR A 39 1.69 -12.47 2.42
C THR A 39 2.63 -11.33 2.07
N LEU A 40 2.27 -10.12 2.51
CA LEU A 40 3.04 -8.92 2.26
C LEU A 40 3.34 -8.18 3.56
N ASP A 41 4.57 -7.71 3.68
CA ASP A 41 5.00 -6.78 4.72
C ASP A 41 5.24 -5.39 4.10
N LEU A 42 4.41 -4.41 4.48
CA LEU A 42 4.49 -3.03 4.01
C LEU A 42 5.22 -2.11 5.00
N THR A 43 5.72 -2.64 6.13
CA THR A 43 6.30 -1.84 7.23
C THR A 43 7.69 -1.29 6.91
N GLN A 44 8.38 -1.90 5.95
CA GLN A 44 9.76 -1.56 5.57
C GLN A 44 9.86 -0.88 4.19
N LEU A 45 8.76 -0.29 3.71
CA LEU A 45 8.80 0.45 2.45
C LEU A 45 9.73 1.68 2.59
N PRO A 46 10.53 2.00 1.55
CA PRO A 46 11.40 3.17 1.58
C PRO A 46 10.64 4.48 1.88
N GLU A 47 11.26 5.40 2.62
CA GLU A 47 10.64 6.66 3.03
C GLU A 47 10.09 7.48 1.84
N GLY A 48 10.79 7.44 0.70
CA GLY A 48 10.42 8.13 -0.54
C GLY A 48 9.45 7.37 -1.46
N PHE A 49 8.85 6.27 -1.00
CA PHE A 49 8.00 5.40 -1.80
C PHE A 49 6.61 6.00 -2.08
N LYS A 50 6.26 6.13 -3.36
CA LYS A 50 5.08 6.90 -3.79
C LYS A 50 3.92 6.05 -4.27
N VAL A 51 4.19 5.02 -5.06
CA VAL A 51 3.14 4.27 -5.78
C VAL A 51 3.40 2.77 -5.70
N LEU A 52 2.43 2.05 -5.14
CA LEU A 52 2.39 0.59 -5.10
C LEU A 52 1.12 0.08 -5.79
N SER A 53 1.25 -0.77 -6.81
CA SER A 53 0.10 -1.43 -7.44
C SER A 53 0.24 -2.94 -7.36
N LEU A 54 -0.60 -3.56 -6.54
CA LEU A 54 -0.68 -5.01 -6.31
C LEU A 54 -1.95 -5.62 -6.92
N SER A 55 -2.82 -4.78 -7.49
CA SER A 55 -4.16 -5.18 -7.93
C SER A 55 -4.15 -6.34 -8.91
N LYS A 56 -5.18 -7.21 -8.85
CA LYS A 56 -5.29 -8.40 -9.71
C LYS A 56 -4.07 -9.33 -9.55
N ASN A 57 -3.86 -9.79 -8.32
CA ASN A 57 -2.91 -10.83 -7.91
C ASN A 57 -3.57 -11.68 -6.82
N ASP A 58 -2.97 -12.81 -6.48
CA ASP A 58 -3.43 -13.75 -5.46
C ASP A 58 -2.81 -13.49 -4.08
N PHE A 59 -2.35 -12.27 -3.80
CA PHE A 59 -1.87 -11.88 -2.47
C PHE A 59 -2.96 -12.05 -1.41
N GLU A 60 -2.58 -12.60 -0.26
CA GLU A 60 -3.49 -12.97 0.82
C GLU A 60 -2.87 -12.72 2.21
N GLY A 61 -3.69 -12.92 3.24
CA GLY A 61 -3.30 -12.70 4.63
C GLY A 61 -3.54 -11.28 5.14
N GLU A 62 -3.37 -11.13 6.45
CA GLU A 62 -3.50 -9.85 7.14
C GLU A 62 -2.27 -8.99 6.88
N THR A 63 -2.50 -7.74 6.45
CA THR A 63 -1.43 -6.78 6.15
C THR A 63 -1.57 -5.55 7.03
N ASP A 64 -0.46 -5.13 7.62
CA ASP A 64 -0.38 -3.88 8.37
C ASP A 64 -0.23 -2.69 7.41
N PHE A 65 -1.29 -1.89 7.30
CA PHE A 65 -1.32 -0.65 6.51
C PHE A 65 -1.04 0.60 7.36
N SER A 66 -0.71 0.46 8.64
CA SER A 66 -0.42 1.61 9.53
C SER A 66 0.94 2.24 9.27
N ALA A 67 1.91 1.46 8.78
CA ALA A 67 3.29 1.87 8.55
C ALA A 67 3.56 2.37 7.11
N LEU A 68 2.53 2.77 6.36
CA LEU A 68 2.71 3.29 5.00
C LEU A 68 3.49 4.61 4.99
N PRO A 69 4.58 4.76 4.21
CA PRO A 69 5.41 5.96 4.18
C PRO A 69 4.61 7.22 3.90
N GLU A 70 4.89 8.35 4.56
CA GLU A 70 4.17 9.64 4.36
C GLU A 70 4.16 10.12 2.90
N SER A 71 5.21 9.78 2.15
CA SER A 71 5.33 10.17 0.73
C SER A 71 4.43 9.35 -0.22
N MET A 72 3.78 8.29 0.28
CA MET A 72 2.90 7.44 -0.52
C MET A 72 1.64 8.20 -0.97
N GLN A 73 1.38 8.13 -2.27
CA GLN A 73 0.28 8.81 -2.95
C GLN A 73 -0.77 7.83 -3.47
N SER A 74 -0.35 6.61 -3.83
CA SER A 74 -1.26 5.63 -4.41
C SER A 74 -0.93 4.20 -3.97
N LEU A 75 -1.95 3.50 -3.48
CA LEU A 75 -1.91 2.09 -3.12
C LEU A 75 -3.07 1.36 -3.81
N GLY A 76 -2.76 0.43 -4.70
CA GLY A 76 -3.73 -0.43 -5.36
C GLY A 76 -3.71 -1.84 -4.78
N VAL A 77 -4.79 -2.26 -4.13
CA VAL A 77 -5.00 -3.63 -3.60
C VAL A 77 -6.35 -4.18 -4.07
N ALA A 78 -6.84 -3.68 -5.20
CA ALA A 78 -8.10 -4.13 -5.77
C ALA A 78 -7.96 -5.56 -6.31
N ARG A 79 -8.98 -6.41 -6.08
CA ARG A 79 -8.97 -7.81 -6.53
C ARG A 79 -7.74 -8.56 -6.00
N THR A 80 -7.51 -8.46 -4.69
CA THR A 80 -6.58 -9.28 -3.91
C THR A 80 -7.35 -9.89 -2.74
N LYS A 81 -6.81 -10.93 -2.11
CA LYS A 81 -7.39 -11.56 -0.91
C LYS A 81 -6.87 -10.95 0.39
N LEU A 82 -5.95 -9.99 0.31
CA LEU A 82 -5.42 -9.21 1.44
C LEU A 82 -6.53 -8.69 2.34
N SER A 83 -6.33 -8.84 3.65
CA SER A 83 -7.18 -8.28 4.69
C SER A 83 -6.38 -7.29 5.54
N GLY A 84 -7.10 -6.50 6.33
CA GLY A 84 -6.50 -5.46 7.17
C GLY A 84 -7.27 -4.15 7.06
N THR A 85 -6.79 -3.15 7.77
CA THR A 85 -7.44 -1.84 7.82
C THR A 85 -6.50 -0.75 7.35
N VAL A 86 -6.92 -0.03 6.32
CA VAL A 86 -6.25 1.19 5.87
C VAL A 86 -6.90 2.39 6.54
N VAL A 87 -6.07 3.26 7.14
CA VAL A 87 -6.52 4.55 7.65
C VAL A 87 -6.44 5.58 6.53
N ALA A 88 -7.54 6.27 6.31
CA ALA A 88 -7.64 7.45 5.47
C ALA A 88 -6.56 8.48 5.85
N ARG A 89 -5.79 8.96 4.88
CA ARG A 89 -5.01 10.19 5.08
C ARG A 89 -5.09 11.06 3.84
N TRP A 90 -4.85 12.35 4.03
CA TRP A 90 -4.85 13.33 2.95
C TRP A 90 -3.79 12.97 1.90
N GLY A 91 -4.18 13.03 0.62
CA GLY A 91 -3.30 12.78 -0.52
C GLY A 91 -2.99 11.31 -0.82
N LEU A 92 -3.42 10.35 0.01
CA LEU A 92 -3.29 8.92 -0.26
C LEU A 92 -4.56 8.38 -0.94
N VAL A 93 -4.42 7.95 -2.19
CA VAL A 93 -5.46 7.27 -2.94
C VAL A 93 -5.31 5.77 -2.77
N VAL A 94 -6.34 5.11 -2.24
CA VAL A 94 -6.33 3.65 -2.04
C VAL A 94 -7.46 3.01 -2.83
N THR A 95 -7.11 2.04 -3.68
CA THR A 95 -8.09 1.29 -4.48
C THR A 95 -8.27 -0.10 -3.88
N VAL A 96 -9.46 -0.35 -3.32
CA VAL A 96 -9.81 -1.61 -2.62
C VAL A 96 -10.96 -2.39 -3.29
N GLU A 97 -11.30 -2.07 -4.55
CA GLU A 97 -12.40 -2.72 -5.26
C GLU A 97 -12.25 -4.25 -5.25
N LYS A 98 -13.28 -4.98 -4.79
CA LYS A 98 -13.27 -6.45 -4.67
C LYS A 98 -12.07 -6.99 -3.86
N SER A 99 -11.73 -6.32 -2.77
CA SER A 99 -10.69 -6.72 -1.81
C SER A 99 -11.30 -6.91 -0.41
N ASN A 100 -10.62 -7.64 0.48
CA ASN A 100 -11.05 -7.80 1.87
C ASN A 100 -10.59 -6.64 2.77
N VAL A 101 -9.78 -5.71 2.24
CA VAL A 101 -9.24 -4.54 2.95
C VAL A 101 -10.35 -3.56 3.31
N GLN A 102 -10.41 -3.20 4.60
CA GLN A 102 -11.38 -2.26 5.16
C GLN A 102 -10.80 -0.86 5.26
N TRP A 103 -11.66 0.16 5.30
CA TRP A 103 -11.26 1.56 5.45
C TRP A 103 -11.74 2.17 6.76
N LYS A 104 -10.87 2.91 7.44
CA LYS A 104 -11.22 3.74 8.59
C LYS A 104 -10.98 5.21 8.28
N ARG A 105 -11.95 6.06 8.61
CA ARG A 105 -11.77 7.52 8.61
C ARG A 105 -10.89 7.91 9.79
N GLU A 106 -9.93 8.80 9.55
CA GLU A 106 -9.16 9.43 10.60
C GLU A 106 -10.12 10.22 11.52
N LYS A 107 -10.17 9.87 12.81
CA LYS A 107 -10.93 10.66 13.79
C LYS A 107 -10.14 11.93 14.05
N THR A 108 -10.48 13.02 13.36
CA THR A 108 -9.94 14.36 13.67
C THR A 108 -10.07 14.64 15.16
N LYS A 109 -8.93 14.86 15.85
CA LYS A 109 -8.87 15.44 17.20
C LYS A 109 -9.69 16.73 17.17
N ARG A 110 -10.83 16.78 17.87
CA ARG A 110 -11.55 18.04 18.10
C ARG A 110 -10.59 19.01 18.79
N ARG A 111 -10.41 20.21 18.22
CA ARG A 111 -9.69 21.32 18.88
C ARG A 111 -10.32 21.55 20.26
N PRO A 112 -9.55 21.79 21.33
CA PRO A 112 -10.14 22.21 22.59
C PRO A 112 -10.88 23.52 22.36
N ARG A 113 -12.14 23.54 22.79
CA ARG A 113 -13.00 24.72 22.79
C ARG A 113 -12.31 25.72 23.71
N ARG A 114 -11.77 26.82 23.16
CA ARG A 114 -11.38 27.97 23.98
C ARG A 114 -12.67 28.53 24.57
N GLU A 115 -12.94 28.22 25.84
CA GLU A 115 -13.84 29.04 26.64
C GLU A 115 -13.22 30.43 26.73
N ARG A 116 -13.85 31.40 26.09
CA ARG A 116 -13.62 32.81 26.35
C ARG A 116 -14.51 33.16 27.54
N SER A 117 -13.84 33.61 28.60
CA SER A 117 -14.23 34.53 29.68
C SER A 117 -15.61 34.40 30.30
#